data_AF-A7S535-F1
#
_entry.id   AF-A7S535-F1
#
_cell.length_a   1.000
_cell.length_b   1.000
_cell.length_c   1.000
_cell.angle_alpha   90.00
_cell.angle_beta   90.00
_cell.angle_gamma   90.00
#
_symmetry.space_group_name_H-M   'P 1'
#
loop_
_entity.id
_entity.type
_entity.pdbx_description
1 polymer ?
#
loop_
_entity_poly.entity_id
_entity_poly.type
_entity_poly.pdbx_seq_one_letter_code
_entity_poly.pdbx_strand_id
1 'polypeptide(L)'
;YGGYGGGYGGYSSYGMMNRGYGQEGTSTFVRRAEESSQAAFQSVESIVQAFGSIAMMLESTHFAMFNSFRAVIGAADHFSRLKNHLLSAFGAVAIFRTLKYLYQKLLYMLGLIKTSGLDEEVWTDAATSAASAAAEGDAKRASRSWPIIMFFAVVMGVPWLIWKFLQSVSSEEDSSKDWMTGEGDHVLAKAEFDFNAQGEDELSFAAGTVLRLAPKGKQPRMRGWLLATVDGVKDGIVPGNYVKVWNTLTSQLTNL
;
A
#
# COMPACT_ATOMS: atom_id res chain seq x y z
N TYR A 1 13.49 17.63 -47.36
CA TYR A 1 12.64 18.43 -48.26
C TYR A 1 11.97 19.50 -47.41
N GLY A 2 12.29 20.78 -47.68
CA GLY A 2 11.64 22.00 -47.14
C GLY A 2 11.94 22.35 -45.67
N GLY A 3 12.41 23.54 -45.31
CA GLY A 3 12.71 24.74 -46.07
C GLY A 3 12.75 25.98 -45.15
N TYR A 4 13.71 26.86 -45.43
CA TYR A 4 13.68 28.32 -45.28
C TYR A 4 13.46 28.98 -43.91
N GLY A 5 14.49 29.71 -43.48
CA GLY A 5 14.41 30.83 -42.53
C GLY A 5 15.61 31.76 -42.74
N GLY A 6 15.54 32.60 -43.78
CA GLY A 6 16.51 33.66 -44.04
C GLY A 6 16.15 34.95 -43.30
N GLY A 7 17.17 35.67 -42.83
CA GLY A 7 17.06 37.00 -42.26
C GLY A 7 18.25 37.86 -42.64
N TYR A 8 18.11 38.62 -43.72
CA TYR A 8 19.00 39.69 -44.17
C TYR A 8 18.67 40.99 -43.41
N GLY A 9 19.71 41.75 -43.03
CA GLY A 9 19.62 43.14 -42.55
C GLY A 9 20.80 43.44 -41.61
N GLY A 10 21.76 44.30 -41.90
CA GLY A 10 21.76 45.48 -42.76
C GLY A 10 21.78 46.73 -41.87
N TYR A 11 22.94 47.41 -41.83
CA TYR A 11 23.17 48.77 -41.35
C TYR A 11 23.00 49.08 -39.84
N SER A 12 24.14 49.27 -39.18
CA SER A 12 24.32 50.40 -38.26
C SER A 12 25.72 50.98 -38.43
N SER A 13 25.73 52.10 -39.17
CA SER A 13 26.78 53.09 -39.21
C SER A 13 26.61 54.04 -38.02
N TYR A 14 27.70 54.72 -37.67
CA TYR A 14 27.84 55.80 -36.67
C TYR A 14 28.03 55.39 -35.21
N GLY A 15 29.30 55.36 -34.82
CA GLY A 15 29.78 55.32 -33.43
C GLY A 15 31.24 55.79 -33.35
N MET A 16 31.50 57.01 -33.82
CA MET A 16 32.77 57.71 -33.67
C MET A 16 32.84 58.22 -32.22
N MET A 17 33.67 57.62 -31.36
CA MET A 17 34.16 58.30 -30.14
C MET A 17 35.38 57.58 -29.55
N ASN A 18 36.54 58.18 -29.77
CA ASN A 18 37.50 58.48 -28.72
C ASN A 18 37.95 57.33 -27.79
N ARG A 19 39.10 56.71 -28.12
CA ARG A 19 39.99 56.14 -27.09
C ARG A 19 41.45 56.19 -27.52
N GLY A 20 41.93 57.41 -27.76
CA GLY A 20 43.35 57.70 -27.82
C GLY A 20 43.71 58.66 -26.70
N TYR A 21 43.89 58.18 -25.48
CA TYR A 21 44.56 58.92 -24.41
C TYR A 21 45.07 57.95 -23.33
N GLY A 22 46.38 57.98 -23.07
CA GLY A 22 46.95 57.54 -21.79
C GLY A 22 47.32 56.07 -21.67
N GLN A 23 48.10 55.49 -22.59
CA GLN A 23 48.92 54.32 -22.25
C GLN A 23 50.27 54.82 -21.71
N GLU A 24 50.18 55.38 -20.50
CA GLU A 24 51.32 55.64 -19.64
C GLU A 24 51.90 54.28 -19.22
N GLY A 25 53.22 54.12 -19.36
CA GLY A 25 53.88 52.83 -19.39
C GLY A 25 53.63 51.96 -18.15
N THR A 26 52.73 50.99 -18.26
CA THR A 26 52.93 49.71 -17.58
C THR A 26 54.22 49.14 -18.14
N SER A 27 55.29 49.29 -17.37
CA SER A 27 56.64 48.87 -17.72
C SER A 27 56.61 47.52 -18.45
N THR A 28 57.35 47.42 -19.54
CA THR A 28 57.49 46.17 -20.33
C THR A 28 57.87 44.98 -19.46
N PHE A 29 58.50 45.23 -18.31
CA PHE A 29 58.76 44.27 -17.24
C PHE A 29 57.50 43.82 -16.48
N VAL A 30 56.58 44.71 -16.11
CA VAL A 30 55.30 44.34 -15.47
C VAL A 30 54.43 43.52 -16.42
N ARG A 31 54.32 43.90 -17.71
CA ARG A 31 53.55 43.11 -18.69
C ARG A 31 54.21 41.75 -18.97
N ARG A 32 55.55 41.70 -19.08
CA ARG A 32 56.27 40.43 -19.26
C ARG A 32 56.22 39.55 -18.01
N ALA A 33 56.27 40.16 -16.82
CA ALA A 33 56.09 39.45 -15.55
C ALA A 33 54.67 38.91 -15.44
N GLU A 34 53.65 39.70 -15.78
CA GLU A 34 52.25 39.30 -15.83
C GLU A 34 52.01 38.15 -16.82
N GLU A 35 52.48 38.26 -18.07
CA GLU A 35 52.43 37.18 -19.07
C GLU A 35 53.18 35.91 -18.57
N SER A 36 54.31 36.06 -17.88
CA SER A 36 55.10 34.92 -17.36
C SER A 36 54.50 34.26 -16.11
N SER A 37 53.84 35.02 -15.24
CA SER A 37 53.20 34.52 -14.02
C SER A 37 51.82 33.95 -14.29
N GLN A 38 51.09 34.43 -15.29
CA GLN A 38 49.80 33.86 -15.70
C GLN A 38 49.92 32.36 -16.03
N ALA A 39 50.98 31.93 -16.72
CA ALA A 39 51.22 30.51 -17.00
C ALA A 39 51.46 29.67 -15.73
N ALA A 40 52.13 30.25 -14.72
CA ALA A 40 52.33 29.59 -13.42
C ALA A 40 51.05 29.56 -12.57
N PHE A 41 50.17 30.56 -12.68
CA PHE A 41 48.87 30.53 -12.00
C PHE A 41 47.91 29.51 -12.64
N GLN A 42 47.90 29.42 -13.98
CA GLN A 42 47.12 28.40 -14.70
C GLN A 42 47.52 26.98 -14.31
N SER A 43 48.80 26.72 -14.06
CA SER A 43 49.24 25.40 -13.61
C SER A 43 48.72 25.08 -12.20
N VAL A 44 48.77 26.03 -11.26
CA VAL A 44 48.18 25.86 -9.92
C VAL A 44 46.66 25.65 -10.02
N GLU A 45 45.97 26.43 -10.85
CA GLU A 45 44.53 26.27 -11.07
C GLU A 45 44.19 24.89 -11.63
N SER A 46 44.97 24.38 -12.59
CA SER A 46 44.76 23.05 -13.15
C SER A 46 44.96 21.93 -12.12
N ILE A 47 45.92 22.08 -11.21
CA ILE A 47 46.15 21.11 -10.12
C ILE A 47 44.96 21.12 -9.16
N VAL A 48 44.49 22.31 -8.78
CA VAL A 48 43.33 22.46 -7.89
C VAL A 48 42.06 21.89 -8.55
N GLN A 49 41.83 22.17 -9.83
CA GLN A 49 40.71 21.60 -10.60
C GLN A 49 40.83 20.07 -10.72
N ALA A 50 42.04 19.53 -10.90
CA ALA A 50 42.28 18.09 -10.93
C ALA A 50 42.00 17.42 -9.57
N PHE A 51 42.39 18.03 -8.46
CA PHE A 51 42.00 17.54 -7.13
C PHE A 51 40.48 17.63 -6.93
N GLY A 52 39.84 18.68 -7.43
CA GLY A 52 38.38 18.82 -7.43
C GLY A 52 37.68 17.72 -8.25
N SER A 53 38.21 17.34 -9.40
CA SER A 53 37.65 16.25 -10.22
C SER A 53 37.85 14.88 -9.58
N ILE A 54 38.99 14.66 -8.91
CA ILE A 54 39.22 13.45 -8.10
C ILE A 54 38.23 13.38 -6.94
N ALA A 55 37.98 14.50 -6.25
CA ALA A 55 37.01 14.55 -5.15
C ALA A 55 35.59 14.23 -5.64
N MET A 56 35.14 14.85 -6.75
CA MET A 56 33.84 14.54 -7.37
C MET A 56 33.75 13.09 -7.85
N MET A 57 34.84 12.53 -8.39
CA MET A 57 34.88 11.12 -8.79
C MET A 57 34.78 10.20 -7.58
N LEU A 58 35.50 10.50 -6.49
CA LEU A 58 35.41 9.73 -5.25
C LEU A 58 34.00 9.81 -4.64
N GLU A 59 33.37 10.98 -4.66
CA GLU A 59 31.99 11.16 -4.23
C GLU A 59 31.02 10.31 -5.07
N SER A 60 31.22 10.27 -6.39
CA SER A 60 30.46 9.40 -7.30
C SER A 60 30.67 7.92 -6.98
N THR A 61 31.91 7.48 -6.72
CA THR A 61 32.17 6.09 -6.34
C THR A 61 31.53 5.73 -5.00
N HIS A 62 31.52 6.65 -4.03
CA HIS A 62 30.85 6.47 -2.75
C HIS A 62 29.33 6.32 -2.94
N PHE A 63 28.70 7.22 -3.71
CA PHE A 63 27.27 7.14 -4.02
C PHE A 63 26.92 5.87 -4.80
N ALA A 64 27.73 5.50 -5.80
CA ALA A 64 27.55 4.28 -6.59
C ALA A 64 27.66 3.02 -5.72
N MET A 65 28.61 2.98 -4.78
CA MET A 65 28.75 1.87 -3.83
C MET A 65 27.53 1.78 -2.90
N PHE A 66 27.09 2.91 -2.36
CA PHE A 66 25.94 2.97 -1.46
C PHE A 66 24.62 2.58 -2.16
N ASN A 67 24.45 3.01 -3.41
CA ASN A 67 23.29 2.61 -4.22
C ASN A 67 23.35 1.15 -4.64
N SER A 68 24.54 0.63 -4.96
CA SER A 68 24.72 -0.80 -5.28
C SER A 68 24.38 -1.66 -4.08
N PHE A 69 24.84 -1.28 -2.88
CA PHE A 69 24.51 -1.99 -1.64
C PHE A 69 23.00 -1.97 -1.37
N ARG A 70 22.35 -0.81 -1.52
CA ARG A 70 20.88 -0.71 -1.39
C ARG A 70 20.14 -1.53 -2.44
N ALA A 71 20.61 -1.57 -3.68
CA ALA A 71 20.01 -2.38 -4.72
C ALA A 71 20.09 -3.89 -4.38
N VAL A 72 21.22 -4.33 -3.82
CA VAL A 72 21.41 -5.72 -3.37
C VAL A 72 20.49 -6.05 -2.18
N ILE A 73 20.38 -5.17 -1.19
CA ILE A 73 19.42 -5.36 -0.08
C ILE A 73 17.98 -5.40 -0.60
N GLY A 74 17.62 -4.48 -1.50
CA GLY A 74 16.30 -4.49 -2.13
C GLY A 74 16.03 -5.79 -2.89
N ALA A 75 17.01 -6.31 -3.63
CA ALA A 75 16.92 -7.60 -4.29
C ALA A 75 16.74 -8.76 -3.30
N ALA A 76 17.39 -8.71 -2.12
CA ALA A 76 17.21 -9.69 -1.05
C ALA A 76 15.77 -9.66 -0.48
N ASP A 77 15.18 -8.49 -0.30
CA ASP A 77 13.77 -8.36 0.10
C ASP A 77 12.82 -8.95 -0.95
N HIS A 78 13.10 -8.74 -2.24
CA HIS A 78 12.35 -9.37 -3.32
C HIS A 78 12.50 -10.90 -3.31
N PHE A 79 13.70 -11.41 -3.01
CA PHE A 79 13.94 -12.85 -2.86
C PHE A 79 13.16 -13.44 -1.66
N SER A 80 13.07 -12.70 -0.55
CA SER A 80 12.28 -13.08 0.62
C SER A 80 10.78 -13.18 0.29
N ARG A 81 10.24 -12.20 -0.46
CA ARG A 81 8.85 -12.25 -0.95
C ARG A 81 8.61 -13.39 -1.93
N LEU A 82 9.55 -13.64 -2.84
CA LEU A 82 9.46 -14.75 -3.80
C LEU A 82 9.36 -16.10 -3.07
N LYS A 83 10.15 -16.31 -2.00
CA LYS A 83 10.03 -17.50 -1.16
C LYS A 83 8.60 -17.68 -0.61
N ASN A 84 7.98 -16.60 -0.11
CA ASN A 84 6.62 -16.64 0.40
C ASN A 84 5.59 -16.92 -0.71
N HIS A 85 5.77 -16.37 -1.90
CA HIS A 85 4.92 -16.67 -3.06
C HIS A 85 5.07 -18.11 -3.54
N LEU A 86 6.29 -18.66 -3.57
CA LEU A 86 6.52 -20.07 -3.87
C LEU A 86 5.83 -20.97 -2.85
N LEU A 87 5.97 -20.69 -1.55
CA LEU A 87 5.26 -21.42 -0.49
C LEU A 87 3.73 -21.29 -0.63
N SER A 88 3.23 -20.12 -1.00
CA SER A 88 1.80 -19.92 -1.26
C SER A 88 1.28 -20.72 -2.45
N ALA A 89 2.08 -20.91 -3.50
CA ALA A 89 1.71 -21.74 -4.64
C ALA A 89 1.62 -23.22 -4.25
N PHE A 90 2.55 -23.71 -3.42
CA PHE A 90 2.45 -25.04 -2.81
C PHE A 90 1.24 -25.15 -1.86
N GLY A 91 0.99 -24.11 -1.06
CA GLY A 91 -0.19 -24.02 -0.19
C GLY A 91 -1.50 -24.03 -0.97
N ALA A 92 -1.59 -23.34 -2.10
CA ALA A 92 -2.78 -23.31 -2.96
C ALA A 92 -3.14 -24.70 -3.51
N VAL A 93 -2.13 -25.49 -3.91
CA VAL A 93 -2.34 -26.89 -4.33
C VAL A 93 -2.82 -27.76 -3.15
N ALA A 94 -2.28 -27.54 -1.95
CA ALA A 94 -2.75 -28.21 -0.74
C ALA A 94 -4.19 -27.81 -0.39
N ILE A 95 -4.55 -26.53 -0.50
CA ILE A 95 -5.90 -26.02 -0.30
C ILE A 95 -6.87 -26.70 -1.27
N PHE A 96 -6.55 -26.75 -2.57
CA PHE A 96 -7.39 -27.43 -3.56
C PHE A 96 -7.61 -28.91 -3.21
N ARG A 97 -6.58 -29.62 -2.74
CA ARG A 97 -6.70 -30.99 -2.22
C ARG A 97 -7.60 -31.08 -0.99
N THR A 98 -7.40 -30.22 0.00
CA THR A 98 -8.22 -30.20 1.23
C THR A 98 -9.68 -29.84 0.95
N LEU A 99 -9.92 -28.91 0.03
CA LEU A 99 -11.26 -28.49 -0.39
C LEU A 99 -11.97 -29.63 -1.12
N LYS A 100 -11.28 -30.34 -2.03
CA LYS A 100 -11.81 -31.54 -2.67
C LYS A 100 -12.10 -32.65 -1.64
N TYR A 101 -11.21 -32.88 -0.69
CA TYR A 101 -11.43 -33.86 0.39
C TYR A 101 -12.61 -33.47 1.29
N LEU A 102 -12.73 -32.19 1.66
CA LEU A 102 -13.81 -31.68 2.48
C LEU A 102 -15.15 -31.73 1.74
N TYR A 103 -15.18 -31.40 0.45
CA TYR A 103 -16.35 -31.55 -0.41
C TYR A 103 -16.78 -33.01 -0.51
N GLN A 104 -15.85 -33.93 -0.80
CA GLN A 104 -16.15 -35.37 -0.84
C GLN A 104 -16.60 -35.90 0.52
N LYS A 105 -15.98 -35.46 1.62
CA LYS A 105 -16.35 -35.85 2.98
C LYS A 105 -17.70 -35.28 3.40
N LEU A 106 -18.02 -34.06 2.98
CA LEU A 106 -19.31 -33.42 3.24
C LEU A 106 -20.41 -34.11 2.43
N LEU A 107 -20.19 -34.42 1.16
CA LEU A 107 -21.12 -35.23 0.36
C LEU A 107 -21.27 -36.65 0.87
N TYR A 108 -20.21 -37.23 1.45
CA TYR A 108 -20.25 -38.55 2.09
C TYR A 108 -21.04 -38.51 3.40
N MET A 109 -20.81 -37.50 4.26
CA MET A 109 -21.61 -37.30 5.48
C MET A 109 -23.07 -36.95 5.17
N LEU A 110 -23.32 -36.23 4.08
CA LEU A 110 -24.66 -35.87 3.63
C LEU A 110 -25.33 -37.00 2.83
N GLY A 111 -24.63 -38.13 2.62
CA GLY A 111 -25.17 -39.35 2.00
C GLY A 111 -25.46 -39.25 0.50
N LEU A 112 -24.99 -38.21 -0.19
CA LEU A 112 -25.24 -37.96 -1.62
C LEU A 112 -24.29 -38.72 -2.56
N ILE A 113 -23.18 -39.25 -2.06
CA ILE A 113 -22.28 -40.11 -2.85
C ILE A 113 -22.41 -41.56 -2.38
N LYS A 114 -23.29 -42.28 -3.05
CA LYS A 114 -23.19 -43.73 -3.23
C LYS A 114 -23.17 -43.97 -4.73
N THR A 115 -21.97 -44.11 -5.27
CA THR A 115 -21.65 -44.74 -6.58
C THR A 115 -22.67 -44.54 -7.70
N SER A 116 -22.37 -43.60 -8.59
CA SER A 116 -22.62 -43.64 -10.05
C SER A 116 -23.66 -44.65 -10.55
N GLY A 117 -24.82 -44.15 -10.98
CA GLY A 117 -25.56 -44.78 -12.09
C GLY A 117 -27.06 -45.06 -11.91
N LEU A 118 -27.81 -44.34 -11.06
CA LEU A 118 -29.24 -44.66 -10.84
C LEU A 118 -30.16 -43.44 -10.67
N ASP A 119 -29.76 -42.26 -11.16
CA ASP A 119 -30.53 -41.03 -10.89
C ASP A 119 -31.89 -41.04 -11.64
N GLU A 120 -31.95 -41.55 -12.88
CA GLU A 120 -33.21 -41.62 -13.64
C GLU A 120 -34.20 -42.68 -13.09
N GLU A 121 -33.69 -43.77 -12.53
CA GLU A 121 -34.49 -44.90 -12.01
C GLU A 121 -35.03 -44.62 -10.60
N VAL A 122 -34.27 -43.89 -9.77
CA VAL A 122 -34.70 -43.52 -8.41
C VAL A 122 -35.74 -42.38 -8.43
N TRP A 123 -35.65 -41.45 -9.39
CA TRP A 123 -36.68 -40.41 -9.56
C TRP A 123 -38.00 -40.97 -10.06
N THR A 124 -37.97 -41.94 -10.97
CA THR A 124 -39.17 -42.61 -11.50
C THR A 124 -39.77 -43.59 -10.50
N ASP A 125 -38.95 -44.31 -9.73
CA ASP A 125 -39.42 -45.17 -8.65
C ASP A 125 -39.98 -44.36 -7.47
N ALA A 126 -39.42 -43.18 -7.15
CA ALA A 126 -39.96 -42.27 -6.15
C ALA A 126 -41.29 -41.62 -6.56
N ALA A 127 -41.43 -41.19 -7.82
CA ALA A 127 -42.68 -40.65 -8.35
C ALA A 127 -43.79 -41.72 -8.42
N THR A 128 -43.43 -42.94 -8.84
CA THR A 128 -44.36 -44.08 -8.92
C THR A 128 -44.74 -44.60 -7.54
N SER A 129 -43.80 -44.66 -6.60
CA SER A 129 -44.09 -45.09 -5.22
C SER A 129 -44.77 -44.01 -4.36
N ALA A 130 -44.73 -42.73 -4.75
CA ALA A 130 -45.58 -41.69 -4.20
C ALA A 130 -47.02 -41.78 -4.75
N ALA A 131 -47.18 -42.15 -6.03
CA ALA A 131 -48.49 -42.38 -6.65
C ALA A 131 -49.18 -43.65 -6.12
N SER A 132 -48.43 -44.73 -5.86
CA SER A 132 -48.99 -45.98 -5.32
C SER A 132 -49.22 -45.95 -3.80
N ALA A 133 -48.51 -45.10 -3.05
CA ALA A 133 -48.79 -44.87 -1.63
C ALA A 133 -50.11 -44.12 -1.37
N ALA A 134 -50.73 -43.54 -2.39
CA ALA A 134 -52.07 -42.97 -2.32
C ALA A 134 -53.19 -43.99 -2.59
N ALA A 135 -52.86 -45.22 -3.04
CA ALA A 135 -53.83 -46.17 -3.55
C ALA A 135 -54.10 -47.38 -2.63
N GLU A 136 -53.16 -47.84 -1.81
CA GLU A 136 -53.40 -49.04 -0.99
C GLU A 136 -52.80 -48.94 0.42
N GLY A 137 -53.64 -49.20 1.41
CA GLY A 137 -53.29 -49.25 2.82
C GLY A 137 -52.58 -50.55 3.19
N ASP A 138 -51.68 -50.39 4.17
CA ASP A 138 -51.04 -51.42 5.00
C ASP A 138 -49.78 -52.13 4.45
N ALA A 139 -48.62 -51.79 5.03
CA ALA A 139 -47.67 -52.73 5.62
C ALA A 139 -46.38 -52.01 6.09
N LYS A 140 -46.01 -52.26 7.34
CA LYS A 140 -44.82 -51.80 8.06
C LYS A 140 -43.51 -51.84 7.23
N ARG A 141 -42.96 -50.68 6.87
CA ARG A 141 -41.54 -50.50 6.53
C ARG A 141 -40.98 -49.29 7.27
N ALA A 142 -39.82 -49.47 7.88
CA ALA A 142 -39.13 -48.50 8.72
C ALA A 142 -39.11 -47.10 8.08
N SER A 143 -39.39 -46.10 8.93
CA SER A 143 -39.80 -44.75 8.57
C SER A 143 -38.96 -44.09 7.46
N ARG A 144 -39.64 -43.89 6.33
CA ARG A 144 -39.27 -43.11 5.14
C ARG A 144 -39.24 -41.60 5.44
N SER A 145 -38.56 -41.21 6.51
CA SER A 145 -38.45 -39.80 6.95
C SER A 145 -37.27 -39.07 6.32
N TRP A 146 -36.53 -39.74 5.42
CA TRP A 146 -35.35 -39.17 4.76
C TRP A 146 -35.66 -37.88 3.97
N PRO A 147 -36.78 -37.78 3.21
CA PRO A 147 -37.15 -36.52 2.56
C PRO A 147 -37.51 -35.40 3.55
N ILE A 148 -38.13 -35.75 4.69
CA ILE A 148 -38.45 -34.79 5.76
C ILE A 148 -37.18 -34.27 6.44
N ILE A 149 -36.23 -35.15 6.74
CA ILE A 149 -34.92 -34.75 7.33
C ILE A 149 -34.16 -33.84 6.36
N MET A 150 -34.24 -34.11 5.05
CA MET A 150 -33.62 -33.28 4.01
C MET A 150 -34.24 -31.87 3.95
N PHE A 151 -35.57 -31.78 4.02
CA PHE A 151 -36.28 -30.49 4.12
C PHE A 151 -35.83 -29.70 5.36
N PHE A 152 -35.80 -30.33 6.54
CA PHE A 152 -35.34 -29.66 7.76
C PHE A 152 -33.84 -29.30 7.74
N ALA A 153 -32.99 -30.12 7.13
CA ALA A 153 -31.57 -29.83 6.96
C ALA A 153 -31.33 -28.60 6.08
N VAL A 154 -32.13 -28.42 5.02
CA VAL A 154 -32.05 -27.23 4.17
C VAL A 154 -32.64 -26.01 4.88
N VAL A 155 -33.83 -26.14 5.49
CA VAL A 155 -34.51 -25.03 6.18
C VAL A 155 -33.71 -24.52 7.37
N MET A 156 -33.05 -25.39 8.13
CA MET A 156 -32.18 -25.00 9.25
C MET A 156 -30.75 -24.67 8.80
N GLY A 157 -30.25 -25.34 7.76
CA GLY A 157 -28.90 -25.17 7.25
C GLY A 157 -28.70 -23.85 6.54
N VAL A 158 -29.67 -23.39 5.75
CA VAL A 158 -29.55 -22.14 4.97
C VAL A 158 -29.40 -20.91 5.87
N PRO A 159 -30.25 -20.65 6.89
CA PRO A 159 -30.06 -19.52 7.80
C PRO A 159 -28.73 -19.58 8.57
N TRP A 160 -28.31 -20.78 8.99
CA TRP A 160 -27.05 -20.98 9.69
C TRP A 160 -25.84 -20.73 8.77
N LEU A 161 -25.90 -21.17 7.53
CA LEU A 161 -24.86 -20.98 6.53
C LEU A 161 -24.71 -19.50 6.16
N ILE A 162 -25.84 -18.80 5.97
CA ILE A 162 -25.84 -17.34 5.72
C ILE A 162 -25.19 -16.61 6.90
N TRP A 163 -25.56 -16.91 8.15
CA TRP A 163 -24.95 -16.31 9.33
C TRP A 163 -23.45 -16.63 9.44
N LYS A 164 -23.03 -17.83 9.04
CA LYS A 164 -21.63 -18.25 9.05
C LYS A 164 -20.78 -17.54 8.00
N PHE A 165 -21.32 -17.36 6.78
CA PHE A 165 -20.66 -16.63 5.70
C PHE A 165 -20.67 -15.12 5.94
N LEU A 166 -21.74 -14.56 6.51
CA LEU A 166 -21.80 -13.15 6.84
C LEU A 166 -20.74 -12.76 7.89
N GLN A 167 -20.54 -13.60 8.92
CA GLN A 167 -19.45 -13.37 9.89
C GLN A 167 -18.05 -13.39 9.28
N SER A 168 -17.78 -14.19 8.24
CA SER A 168 -16.46 -14.19 7.61
C SER A 168 -16.20 -12.94 6.77
N VAL A 169 -17.25 -12.25 6.32
CA VAL A 169 -17.12 -11.04 5.51
C VAL A 169 -17.19 -9.78 6.39
N SER A 170 -18.02 -9.76 7.42
CA SER A 170 -18.23 -8.57 8.28
C SER A 170 -17.17 -8.40 9.38
N SER A 171 -16.46 -9.46 9.78
CA SER A 171 -15.45 -9.36 10.87
C SER A 171 -14.22 -8.53 10.50
N GLU A 172 -13.92 -8.37 9.20
CA GLU A 172 -12.76 -7.58 8.76
C GLU A 172 -13.05 -6.07 8.70
N GLU A 173 -14.29 -5.64 8.42
CA GLU A 173 -14.63 -4.22 8.30
C GLU A 173 -14.99 -3.58 9.65
N ASP A 174 -15.79 -4.22 10.50
CA ASP A 174 -16.25 -3.59 11.74
C ASP A 174 -15.12 -3.51 12.79
N SER A 175 -14.35 -4.59 12.98
CA SER A 175 -13.18 -4.56 13.87
C SER A 175 -12.10 -3.57 13.42
N SER A 176 -12.11 -3.17 12.14
CA SER A 176 -11.17 -2.19 11.61
C SER A 176 -11.42 -0.79 12.17
N LYS A 177 -12.66 -0.45 12.55
CA LYS A 177 -13.09 0.90 12.95
C LYS A 177 -13.41 1.08 14.44
N ASP A 178 -13.25 0.06 15.29
CA ASP A 178 -13.43 0.16 16.75
C ASP A 178 -12.62 1.30 17.42
N TRP A 179 -11.50 1.70 16.83
CA TRP A 179 -10.68 2.83 17.33
C TRP A 179 -11.37 4.19 17.13
N MET A 180 -12.33 4.29 16.20
CA MET A 180 -13.06 5.53 15.91
C MET A 180 -14.08 5.85 17.00
N THR A 181 -14.82 4.82 17.45
CA THR A 181 -15.83 4.95 18.53
C THR A 181 -15.19 5.07 19.91
N GLY A 182 -13.92 4.68 20.05
CA GLY A 182 -13.16 4.73 21.29
C GLY A 182 -13.26 3.44 22.12
N GLU A 183 -13.93 2.41 21.59
CA GLU A 183 -14.03 1.09 22.23
C GLU A 183 -12.77 0.24 21.99
N GLY A 184 -12.04 0.50 20.90
CA GLY A 184 -10.76 -0.15 20.57
C GLY A 184 -9.52 0.64 21.02
N ASP A 185 -8.34 0.04 20.85
CA ASP A 185 -7.04 0.69 21.08
C ASP A 185 -6.89 1.93 20.18
N HIS A 186 -6.79 3.11 20.80
CA HIS A 186 -6.72 4.38 20.11
C HIS A 186 -5.79 5.34 20.87
N VAL A 187 -5.23 6.29 20.14
CA VAL A 187 -4.33 7.30 20.70
C VAL A 187 -5.00 8.66 20.60
N LEU A 188 -5.07 9.39 21.71
CA LEU A 188 -5.58 10.76 21.69
C LEU A 188 -4.48 11.72 21.24
N ALA A 189 -4.82 12.63 20.34
CA ALA A 189 -3.95 13.71 19.92
C ALA A 189 -4.72 15.04 19.99
N LYS A 190 -4.00 16.12 20.25
CA LYS A 190 -4.55 17.47 20.22
C LYS A 190 -3.98 18.19 19.00
N ALA A 191 -4.84 18.82 18.22
CA ALA A 191 -4.42 19.69 17.14
C ALA A 191 -3.68 20.92 17.71
N GLU A 192 -2.48 21.20 17.22
CA GLU A 192 -1.73 22.42 17.58
C GLU A 192 -2.07 23.58 16.64
N PHE A 193 -2.47 23.27 15.41
CA PHE A 193 -2.76 24.24 14.36
C PHE A 193 -4.09 23.94 13.68
N ASP A 194 -4.68 24.96 13.06
CA ASP A 194 -5.83 24.81 12.18
C ASP A 194 -5.40 24.12 10.88
N PHE A 195 -6.20 23.17 10.40
CA PHE A 195 -5.99 22.50 9.13
C PHE A 195 -7.29 22.41 8.34
N ASN A 196 -7.26 22.92 7.11
CA ASN A 196 -8.37 22.83 6.17
C ASN A 196 -8.05 21.75 5.14
N ALA A 197 -8.92 20.74 5.06
CA ALA A 197 -8.80 19.65 4.10
C ALA A 197 -8.88 20.18 2.66
N GLN A 198 -7.97 19.71 1.81
CA GLN A 198 -7.96 19.96 0.38
C GLN A 198 -8.65 18.86 -0.42
N GLY A 199 -8.75 17.65 0.15
CA GLY A 199 -9.40 16.48 -0.45
C GLY A 199 -10.50 15.88 0.41
N GLU A 200 -11.31 14.98 -0.18
CA GLU A 200 -12.40 14.30 0.53
C GLU A 200 -11.89 13.32 1.61
N ASP A 201 -10.69 12.76 1.39
CA ASP A 201 -9.98 11.84 2.28
C ASP A 201 -9.30 12.53 3.47
N GLU A 202 -9.21 13.86 3.45
CA GLU A 202 -8.58 14.66 4.50
C GLU A 202 -9.61 15.14 5.52
N LEU A 203 -9.17 15.24 6.78
CA LEU A 203 -10.02 15.71 7.88
C LEU A 203 -9.68 17.16 8.23
N SER A 204 -10.65 18.06 8.13
CA SER A 204 -10.49 19.44 8.59
C SER A 204 -10.66 19.52 10.10
N PHE A 205 -9.81 20.28 10.78
CA PHE A 205 -9.89 20.49 12.22
C PHE A 205 -9.33 21.84 12.63
N ALA A 206 -9.82 22.37 13.75
CA ALA A 206 -9.30 23.59 14.36
C ALA A 206 -8.21 23.28 15.40
N ALA A 207 -7.34 24.25 15.64
CA ALA A 207 -6.35 24.24 16.70
C ALA A 207 -7.05 24.03 18.05
N GLY A 208 -6.56 23.07 18.82
CA GLY A 208 -7.10 22.71 20.12
C GLY A 208 -8.11 21.56 20.10
N THR A 209 -8.61 21.14 18.93
CA THR A 209 -9.51 19.98 18.82
C THR A 209 -8.80 18.69 19.19
N VAL A 210 -9.50 17.82 19.92
CA VAL A 210 -9.01 16.48 20.28
C VAL A 210 -9.41 15.50 19.17
N LEU A 211 -8.42 14.80 18.65
CA LEU A 211 -8.52 13.82 17.58
C LEU A 211 -8.21 12.43 18.15
N ARG A 212 -8.96 11.43 17.72
CA ARG A 212 -8.62 10.02 17.96
C ARG A 212 -7.82 9.52 16.78
N LEU A 213 -6.63 8.99 17.04
CA LEU A 213 -5.74 8.44 16.04
C LEU A 213 -5.85 6.92 15.99
N ALA A 214 -5.77 6.37 14.78
CA ALA A 214 -5.67 4.94 14.57
C ALA A 214 -4.36 4.38 15.14
N PRO A 215 -4.38 3.17 15.72
CA PRO A 215 -3.19 2.51 16.25
C PRO A 215 -2.15 2.23 15.15
N LYS A 216 -0.88 2.07 15.53
CA LYS A 216 0.26 1.97 14.59
C LYS A 216 0.08 0.89 13.49
N GLY A 217 -0.65 -0.18 13.77
CA GLY A 217 -0.92 -1.26 12.81
C GLY A 217 -1.94 -0.90 11.71
N LYS A 218 -2.78 0.11 11.94
CA LYS A 218 -3.86 0.55 11.02
C LYS A 218 -3.56 1.90 10.37
N GLN A 219 -2.37 2.47 10.60
CA GLN A 219 -1.98 3.74 9.99
C GLN A 219 -1.69 3.59 8.49
N PRO A 220 -1.96 4.64 7.68
CA PRO A 220 -1.70 4.61 6.26
C PRO A 220 -0.20 4.47 6.01
N ARG A 221 0.18 3.81 4.92
CA ARG A 221 1.60 3.65 4.51
C ARG A 221 2.20 4.94 3.92
N MET A 222 1.68 6.10 4.33
CA MET A 222 2.13 7.42 3.92
C MET A 222 2.90 8.08 5.06
N ARG A 223 4.16 8.45 4.81
CA ARG A 223 5.00 9.09 5.84
C ARG A 223 4.47 10.49 6.16
N GLY A 224 4.36 10.79 7.45
CA GLY A 224 3.94 12.11 7.93
C GLY A 224 2.42 12.33 7.91
N TRP A 225 1.63 11.34 7.52
CA TRP A 225 0.17 11.39 7.56
C TRP A 225 -0.35 10.34 8.53
N LEU A 226 -1.31 10.72 9.35
CA LEU A 226 -1.93 9.87 10.37
C LEU A 226 -3.42 9.74 10.03
N LEU A 227 -3.99 8.56 10.28
CA LEU A 227 -5.43 8.38 10.17
C LEU A 227 -6.07 8.79 11.50
N ALA A 228 -7.04 9.69 11.43
CA ALA A 228 -7.69 10.28 12.58
C ALA A 228 -9.21 10.40 12.38
N THR A 229 -9.92 10.59 13.49
CA THR A 229 -11.32 10.99 13.50
C THR A 229 -11.56 12.02 14.61
N VAL A 230 -12.46 12.98 14.37
CA VAL A 230 -12.93 13.94 15.38
C VAL A 230 -14.15 13.37 16.10
N ASP A 231 -15.17 12.95 15.33
CA ASP A 231 -16.50 12.60 15.85
C ASP A 231 -16.75 11.09 15.95
N GLY A 232 -15.79 10.25 15.54
CA GLY A 232 -15.96 8.79 15.49
C GLY A 232 -16.81 8.29 14.32
N VAL A 233 -17.28 9.20 13.45
CA VAL A 233 -18.13 8.89 12.28
C VAL A 233 -17.34 8.99 10.98
N LYS A 234 -16.64 10.10 10.76
CA LYS A 234 -15.79 10.31 9.59
C LYS A 234 -14.33 10.07 9.94
N ASP A 235 -13.69 9.16 9.23
CA ASP A 235 -12.24 9.01 9.21
C ASP A 235 -11.62 9.86 8.11
N GLY A 236 -10.41 10.34 8.35
CA GLY A 236 -9.63 11.05 7.35
C GLY A 236 -8.16 11.15 7.75
N ILE A 237 -7.32 11.44 6.77
CA ILE A 237 -5.89 11.63 6.99
C ILE A 237 -5.62 13.05 7.50
N VAL A 238 -4.68 13.15 8.44
CA VAL A 238 -4.22 14.41 9.03
C VAL A 238 -2.69 14.47 9.02
N PRO A 239 -2.08 15.64 8.82
CA PRO A 239 -0.64 15.78 8.87
C PRO A 239 -0.13 15.60 10.30
N GLY A 240 0.81 14.67 10.50
CA GLY A 240 1.39 14.34 11.80
C GLY A 240 2.13 15.51 12.47
N ASN A 241 2.58 16.49 11.68
CA ASN A 241 3.25 17.70 12.20
C ASN A 241 2.27 18.70 12.84
N TYR A 242 0.96 18.55 12.62
CA TYR A 242 -0.07 19.47 13.11
C TYR A 242 -0.75 18.97 14.38
N VAL A 243 -0.46 17.72 14.76
CA VAL A 243 -1.11 17.05 15.87
C VAL A 243 -0.08 16.59 16.87
N LYS A 244 -0.33 16.89 18.14
CA LYS A 244 0.50 16.45 19.25
C LYS A 244 -0.18 15.30 19.97
N VAL A 245 0.47 14.14 19.95
CA VAL A 245 -0.01 12.96 20.68
C VAL A 245 0.00 13.24 22.17
N TRP A 246 -1.18 13.14 22.79
CA TRP A 246 -1.32 13.22 24.24
C TRP A 246 -1.09 11.83 24.80
N ASN A 247 0.17 11.53 25.15
CA ASN A 247 0.49 10.27 25.80
C ASN A 247 -0.22 10.20 27.16
N THR A 248 -0.86 9.07 27.46
CA THR A 248 -1.47 8.76 28.76
C THR A 248 -0.39 8.69 29.85
N LEU A 249 -0.05 9.83 30.45
CA LEU A 249 0.69 9.88 31.73
C LEU A 249 -0.30 9.64 32.89
N THR A 250 -0.77 8.41 33.04
CA THR A 250 -1.55 8.03 34.23
C THR A 250 -1.22 6.61 34.70
N SER A 251 0.04 6.36 35.07
CA SER A 251 0.42 5.16 35.84
C SER A 251 1.67 5.37 36.72
N GLN A 252 1.89 6.56 37.28
CA GLN A 252 2.96 6.80 38.27
C GLN A 252 2.54 7.74 39.42
N LEU A 253 1.26 7.79 39.80
CA LEU A 253 0.80 8.49 41.01
C LEU A 253 -0.03 7.61 41.96
N THR A 254 0.24 6.30 41.94
CA THR A 254 -0.24 5.38 42.98
C THR A 254 0.84 4.36 43.28
N ASN A 255 1.90 4.80 43.95
CA ASN A 255 2.50 4.04 45.05
C ASN A 255 3.32 5.01 45.88
N LEU A 256 2.92 5.10 47.15
CA LEU A 256 3.62 5.73 48.27
C LEU A 256 5.02 5.14 48.43
#